data_AF-A0A7C3DT41-F1
#
_entry.id   AF-A0A7C3DT41-F1
#
_cell.length_a   1.000
_cell.length_b   1.000
_cell.length_c   1.000
_cell.angle_alpha   90.00
_cell.angle_beta   90.00
_cell.angle_gamma   90.00
#
_symmetry.space_group_name_H-M   'P 1'
#
loop_
_entity.id
_entity.type
_entity.pdbx_description
1 polymer ?
#
loop_
_entity_poly.entity_id
_entity_poly.type
_entity_poly.pdbx_seq_one_letter_code
_entity_poly.pdbx_strand_id
1 'polypeptide(L)'
;MGACSGSADANGQSIPAHNPGEQSNAAAIERLRRQGIEITQAELDRTLELTLRQKQGEYVLLLERPLSRKVDERAREDLAEELERQDGPEYDRIFKGLGLTAEASDRLKLHVFKIARAALEAEAATHQLLRARNDYDKTVRSWLSADDYARYRQMEAGRPALREFEKLDAFYRRQVDKNVGLEYQPIMVSLIQEAGTYTESPTCYRPYDGLPGITIGTEAVLQKLERERTDLTEGLGNLREQACQSGLPEEYQQLLTDYFEEAIQKKSELILSLRQEPGREPAAGLAHDNEDVATE
;
A
#
# COMPACT_ATOMS: atom_id res chain seq x y z
N MET A 1 24.57 48.38 10.34
CA MET A 1 25.28 49.10 9.27
C MET A 1 25.79 48.07 8.28
N GLY A 2 25.64 48.32 6.98
CA GLY A 2 25.99 47.40 5.87
C GLY A 2 24.77 46.66 5.33
N ALA A 3 23.82 47.33 4.66
CA ALA A 3 23.84 47.77 3.25
C ALA A 3 23.21 46.71 2.31
N CYS A 4 21.97 47.01 1.92
CA CYS A 4 21.21 46.40 0.86
C CYS A 4 21.86 46.66 -0.51
N SER A 5 21.79 45.69 -1.40
CA SER A 5 21.85 45.92 -2.84
C SER A 5 20.91 44.93 -3.51
N GLY A 6 19.74 45.42 -3.88
CA GLY A 6 18.81 44.72 -4.76
C GLY A 6 19.26 44.84 -6.22
N SER A 7 18.91 43.84 -7.02
CA SER A 7 18.70 44.00 -8.45
C SER A 7 17.20 43.91 -8.70
N ALA A 8 16.56 45.07 -8.80
CA ALA A 8 15.25 45.23 -9.39
C ALA A 8 15.44 45.16 -10.91
N ASP A 9 14.85 44.16 -11.56
CA ASP A 9 14.64 44.24 -13.00
C ASP A 9 13.44 45.15 -13.29
N ALA A 10 13.72 46.10 -14.17
CA ALA A 10 12.86 47.18 -14.59
C ALA A 10 11.77 46.68 -15.55
N ASN A 11 10.73 46.10 -14.98
CA ASN A 11 9.36 46.15 -15.49
C ASN A 11 8.47 45.67 -14.35
N GLY A 12 7.76 46.60 -13.71
CA GLY A 12 6.84 46.35 -12.59
C GLY A 12 5.61 45.53 -13.00
N GLN A 13 5.83 44.32 -13.51
CA GLN A 13 4.84 43.28 -13.63
C GLN A 13 5.09 42.31 -12.48
N SER A 14 4.24 42.41 -11.46
CA SER A 14 4.00 41.32 -10.54
C SER A 14 3.80 40.07 -11.40
N ILE A 15 4.72 39.10 -11.32
CA ILE A 15 4.49 37.78 -11.92
C ILE A 15 3.18 37.30 -11.29
N PRO A 16 2.10 37.15 -12.05
CA PRO A 16 0.85 36.68 -11.47
C PRO A 16 1.15 35.31 -10.88
N ALA A 17 0.71 35.07 -9.64
CA ALA A 17 0.67 33.74 -9.08
C ALA A 17 -0.13 32.87 -10.07
N HIS A 18 0.58 32.15 -10.93
CA HIS A 18 -0.01 31.36 -11.98
C HIS A 18 -0.79 30.26 -11.27
N ASN A 19 -2.11 30.42 -11.23
CA ASN A 19 -3.01 29.49 -10.57
C ASN A 19 -3.18 28.29 -11.51
N PRO A 20 -2.50 27.15 -11.27
CA PRO A 20 -2.47 26.06 -12.25
C PRO A 20 -3.83 25.37 -12.41
N GLY A 21 -4.78 25.63 -11.51
CA GLY A 21 -6.07 24.93 -11.45
C GLY A 21 -7.12 25.37 -12.49
N GLU A 22 -7.16 26.63 -12.91
CA GLU A 22 -8.25 27.12 -13.78
C GLU A 22 -7.99 26.86 -15.28
N GLN A 23 -6.75 27.08 -15.75
CA GLN A 23 -6.36 26.73 -17.12
C GLN A 23 -6.24 25.21 -17.32
N SER A 24 -5.89 24.45 -16.26
CA SER A 24 -5.81 22.99 -16.31
C SER A 24 -7.18 22.32 -16.47
N ASN A 25 -8.23 22.86 -15.83
CA ASN A 25 -9.57 22.26 -15.88
C ASN A 25 -10.22 22.42 -17.26
N ALA A 26 -10.11 23.58 -17.92
CA ALA A 26 -10.70 23.78 -19.25
C ALA A 26 -10.06 22.88 -20.32
N ALA A 27 -8.72 22.77 -20.33
CA ALA A 27 -8.00 21.88 -21.22
C ALA A 27 -8.30 20.40 -20.96
N ALA A 28 -8.44 20.01 -19.68
CA ALA A 28 -8.86 18.67 -19.29
C ALA A 28 -10.28 18.34 -19.75
N ILE A 29 -11.23 19.26 -19.57
CA ILE A 29 -12.62 19.13 -20.03
C ILE A 29 -12.69 19.00 -21.55
N GLU A 30 -11.94 19.81 -22.30
CA GLU A 30 -11.88 19.68 -23.76
C GLU A 30 -11.30 18.34 -24.20
N ARG A 31 -10.24 17.85 -23.54
CA ARG A 31 -9.64 16.55 -23.84
C ARG A 31 -10.66 15.42 -23.65
N LEU A 32 -11.33 15.39 -22.50
CA LEU A 32 -12.37 14.40 -22.20
C LEU A 32 -13.51 14.43 -23.22
N ARG A 33 -13.99 15.63 -23.59
CA ARG A 33 -15.04 15.78 -24.62
C ARG A 33 -14.59 15.28 -25.99
N ARG A 34 -13.34 15.55 -26.40
CA ARG A 34 -12.77 15.03 -27.66
C ARG A 34 -12.66 13.50 -27.65
N GLN A 35 -12.54 12.89 -26.48
CA GLN A 35 -12.54 11.44 -26.29
C GLN A 35 -13.95 10.85 -26.15
N GLY A 36 -15.01 11.65 -26.33
CA GLY A 36 -16.40 11.19 -26.25
C GLY A 36 -16.89 10.93 -24.83
N ILE A 37 -16.16 11.39 -23.79
CA ILE A 37 -16.54 11.20 -22.40
C ILE A 37 -17.60 12.22 -22.00
N GLU A 38 -18.74 11.73 -21.54
CA GLU A 38 -19.81 12.55 -21.02
C GLU A 38 -19.39 13.23 -19.70
N ILE A 39 -19.59 14.55 -19.67
CA ILE A 39 -19.39 15.39 -18.49
C ILE A 39 -20.73 16.03 -18.16
N THR A 40 -21.25 15.69 -16.98
CA THR A 40 -22.50 16.26 -16.48
C THR A 40 -22.27 17.63 -15.85
N GLN A 41 -23.31 18.46 -15.80
CA GLN A 41 -23.24 19.75 -15.10
C GLN A 41 -22.97 19.56 -13.60
N ALA A 42 -23.54 18.53 -12.98
CA ALA A 42 -23.30 18.21 -11.58
C ALA A 42 -21.82 17.90 -11.27
N GLU A 43 -21.11 17.23 -12.18
CA GLU A 43 -19.67 16.94 -12.04
C GLU A 43 -18.81 18.20 -12.18
N LEU A 44 -19.20 19.13 -13.07
CA LEU A 44 -18.58 20.45 -13.21
C LEU A 44 -18.75 21.27 -11.93
N ASP A 45 -19.99 21.39 -11.46
CA ASP A 45 -20.34 22.16 -10.26
C ASP A 45 -19.61 21.61 -9.03
N ARG A 46 -19.58 20.28 -8.86
CA ARG A 46 -18.86 19.64 -7.76
C ARG A 46 -17.34 19.86 -7.84
N THR A 47 -16.76 19.83 -9.04
CA THR A 47 -15.33 20.11 -9.22
C THR A 47 -15.00 21.57 -8.87
N LEU A 48 -15.87 22.51 -9.23
CA LEU A 48 -15.73 23.92 -8.88
C LEU A 48 -15.86 24.14 -7.38
N GLU A 49 -16.85 23.52 -6.74
CA GLU A 49 -17.06 23.57 -5.29
C GLU A 49 -15.82 23.08 -4.52
N LEU A 50 -15.29 21.90 -4.88
CA LEU A 50 -14.08 21.33 -4.26
C LEU A 50 -12.84 22.22 -4.51
N THR A 51 -12.78 22.89 -5.65
CA THR A 51 -11.71 23.86 -5.95
C THR A 51 -11.80 25.08 -5.03
N LEU A 52 -13.02 25.59 -4.80
CA LEU A 52 -13.25 26.70 -3.88
C LEU A 52 -12.92 26.34 -2.44
N ARG A 53 -13.33 25.15 -1.97
CA ARG A 53 -12.99 24.63 -0.64
C ARG A 53 -11.49 24.50 -0.44
N GLN A 54 -10.77 24.01 -1.45
CA GLN A 54 -9.31 24.00 -1.42
C GLN A 54 -8.71 25.40 -1.30
N LYS A 55 -9.21 26.38 -2.08
CA LYS A 55 -8.77 27.79 -1.98
C LYS A 55 -9.05 28.40 -0.59
N GLN A 56 -10.03 27.88 0.13
CA GLN A 56 -10.38 28.27 1.50
C GLN A 56 -9.55 27.54 2.57
N GLY A 57 -8.61 26.67 2.17
CA GLY A 57 -7.69 25.98 3.08
C GLY A 57 -8.08 24.54 3.41
N GLU A 58 -9.14 23.99 2.81
CA GLU A 58 -9.47 22.58 2.99
C GLU A 58 -8.48 21.68 2.22
N TYR A 59 -8.06 20.57 2.86
CA TYR A 59 -7.33 19.53 2.16
C TYR A 59 -8.30 18.68 1.32
N VAL A 60 -8.13 18.73 -0.01
CA VAL A 60 -8.97 18.01 -0.97
C VAL A 60 -8.07 17.11 -1.81
N LEU A 61 -8.36 15.80 -1.83
CA LEU A 61 -7.59 14.87 -2.66
C LEU A 61 -7.81 15.13 -4.15
N LEU A 62 -6.81 14.81 -4.97
CA LEU A 62 -6.89 15.01 -6.41
C LEU A 62 -8.10 14.26 -7.02
N LEU A 63 -8.24 12.97 -6.71
CA LEU A 63 -9.30 12.13 -7.27
C LEU A 63 -10.64 12.25 -6.51
N GLU A 64 -10.76 13.15 -5.52
CA GLU A 64 -12.07 13.56 -5.01
C GLU A 64 -12.82 14.43 -6.03
N ARG A 65 -12.10 15.10 -6.93
CA ARG A 65 -12.68 15.92 -8.00
C ARG A 65 -13.18 15.01 -9.12
N PRO A 66 -14.48 15.03 -9.45
CA PRO A 66 -15.04 14.16 -10.48
C PRO A 66 -14.31 14.27 -11.83
N LEU A 67 -13.97 15.49 -12.27
CA LEU A 67 -13.27 15.67 -13.54
C LEU A 67 -11.84 15.12 -13.52
N SER A 68 -11.08 15.36 -12.44
CA SER A 68 -9.72 14.81 -12.31
C SER A 68 -9.75 13.28 -12.26
N ARG A 69 -10.76 12.70 -11.60
CA ARG A 69 -10.98 11.26 -11.58
C ARG A 69 -11.25 10.70 -12.98
N LYS A 70 -12.15 11.32 -13.76
CA LYS A 70 -12.43 10.89 -15.14
C LYS A 70 -11.21 10.98 -16.06
N VAL A 71 -10.41 12.03 -15.93
CA VAL A 71 -9.16 12.17 -16.70
C VAL A 71 -8.19 11.04 -16.37
N ASP A 72 -8.03 10.74 -15.09
CA ASP A 72 -7.14 9.66 -14.63
C ASP A 72 -7.66 8.28 -15.09
N GLU A 73 -8.94 8.00 -14.86
CA GLU A 73 -9.61 6.78 -15.33
C GLU A 73 -9.42 6.58 -16.83
N ARG A 74 -9.66 7.61 -17.65
CA ARG A 74 -9.46 7.47 -19.09
C ARG A 74 -8.01 7.28 -19.49
N ALA A 75 -7.08 8.01 -18.87
CA ALA A 75 -5.67 7.85 -19.16
C ALA A 75 -5.18 6.41 -18.84
N ARG A 76 -5.72 5.79 -17.78
CA ARG A 76 -5.45 4.38 -17.45
C ARG A 76 -6.06 3.42 -18.45
N GLU A 77 -7.29 3.66 -18.90
CA GLU A 77 -7.91 2.87 -19.97
C GLU A 77 -7.11 2.94 -21.28
N ASP A 78 -6.72 4.16 -21.71
CA ASP A 78 -5.91 4.37 -22.90
C ASP A 78 -4.57 3.59 -22.81
N LEU A 79 -3.92 3.64 -21.65
CA LEU A 79 -2.65 2.93 -21.42
C LEU A 79 -2.84 1.41 -21.39
N ALA A 80 -3.93 0.92 -20.78
CA ALA A 80 -4.24 -0.51 -20.78
C ALA A 80 -4.51 -1.04 -22.20
N GLU A 81 -5.29 -0.31 -23.00
CA GLU A 81 -5.54 -0.62 -24.42
C GLU A 81 -4.23 -0.59 -25.24
N GLU A 82 -3.33 0.34 -24.93
CA GLU A 82 -2.02 0.41 -25.56
C GLU A 82 -1.14 -0.82 -25.23
N LEU A 83 -1.05 -1.20 -23.95
CA LEU A 83 -0.32 -2.39 -23.50
C LEU A 83 -0.89 -3.66 -24.14
N GLU A 84 -2.22 -3.79 -24.19
CA GLU A 84 -2.91 -4.91 -24.86
C GLU A 84 -2.47 -5.05 -26.32
N ARG A 85 -2.41 -3.93 -27.04
CA ARG A 85 -2.03 -3.89 -28.45
C ARG A 85 -0.54 -4.15 -28.67
N GLN A 86 0.33 -3.65 -27.80
CA GLN A 86 1.78 -3.78 -27.93
C GLN A 86 2.29 -5.16 -27.50
N ASP A 87 1.80 -5.68 -26.37
CA ASP A 87 2.34 -6.89 -25.75
C ASP A 87 1.59 -8.17 -26.18
N GLY A 88 0.38 -8.04 -26.73
CA GLY A 88 -0.40 -9.18 -27.24
C GLY A 88 0.37 -10.10 -28.18
N PRO A 89 1.04 -9.58 -29.23
CA PRO A 89 1.86 -10.39 -30.12
C PRO A 89 3.04 -11.11 -29.45
N GLU A 90 3.60 -10.52 -28.39
CA GLU A 90 4.68 -11.14 -27.63
C GLU A 90 4.17 -12.33 -26.82
N TYR A 91 3.06 -12.16 -26.09
CA TYR A 91 2.42 -13.26 -25.38
C TYR A 91 1.99 -14.39 -26.31
N ASP A 92 1.47 -14.06 -27.50
CA ASP A 92 1.16 -15.06 -28.53
C ASP A 92 2.39 -15.89 -28.93
N ARG A 93 3.54 -15.24 -29.12
CA ARG A 93 4.79 -15.92 -29.43
C ARG A 93 5.24 -16.80 -28.27
N ILE A 94 5.21 -16.30 -27.04
CA ILE A 94 5.66 -17.03 -25.84
C ILE A 94 4.77 -18.25 -25.60
N PHE A 95 3.44 -18.07 -25.58
CA PHE A 95 2.50 -19.16 -25.28
C PHE A 95 2.50 -20.24 -26.35
N LYS A 96 2.65 -19.87 -27.63
CA LYS A 96 2.89 -20.85 -28.70
C LYS A 96 4.19 -21.62 -28.49
N GLY A 97 5.26 -20.95 -28.07
CA GLY A 97 6.55 -21.59 -27.76
C GLY A 97 6.47 -22.58 -26.60
N LEU A 98 5.54 -22.35 -25.66
CA LEU A 98 5.24 -23.25 -24.54
C LEU A 98 4.28 -24.39 -24.91
N GLY A 99 3.83 -24.47 -26.17
CA GLY A 99 2.93 -25.53 -26.65
C GLY A 99 1.49 -25.39 -26.16
N LEU A 100 1.07 -24.21 -25.72
CA LEU A 100 -0.30 -23.96 -25.28
C LEU A 100 -1.28 -23.97 -26.46
N THR A 101 -2.51 -24.43 -26.20
CA THR A 101 -3.59 -24.33 -27.19
C THR A 101 -3.96 -22.85 -27.42
N ALA A 102 -4.59 -22.55 -28.56
CA ALA A 102 -5.06 -21.20 -28.86
C ALA A 102 -6.02 -20.69 -27.77
N GLU A 103 -6.95 -21.54 -27.33
CA GLU A 103 -7.91 -21.19 -26.27
C GLU A 103 -7.22 -20.91 -24.93
N ALA A 104 -6.25 -21.73 -24.52
CA ALA A 104 -5.49 -21.49 -23.29
C ALA A 104 -4.67 -20.19 -23.38
N SER A 105 -4.08 -19.93 -24.55
CA SER A 105 -3.29 -18.72 -24.81
C SER A 105 -4.16 -17.46 -24.72
N ASP A 106 -5.35 -17.46 -25.33
CA ASP A 106 -6.29 -16.35 -25.27
C ASP A 106 -6.77 -16.06 -23.84
N ARG A 107 -7.08 -17.13 -23.07
CA ARG A 107 -7.46 -17.00 -21.66
C ARG A 107 -6.33 -16.40 -20.81
N LEU A 108 -5.09 -16.85 -21.02
CA LEU A 108 -3.94 -16.33 -20.28
C LEU A 108 -3.61 -14.88 -20.66
N LYS A 109 -3.65 -14.53 -21.96
CA LYS A 109 -3.51 -13.14 -22.41
C LYS A 109 -4.55 -12.24 -21.76
N LEU A 110 -5.83 -12.63 -21.79
CA LEU A 110 -6.90 -11.89 -21.15
C LEU A 110 -6.63 -11.70 -19.64
N HIS A 111 -6.11 -12.72 -18.97
CA HIS A 111 -5.76 -12.63 -17.55
C HIS A 111 -4.63 -11.62 -17.33
N VAL A 112 -3.55 -11.69 -18.11
CA VAL A 112 -2.43 -10.74 -18.03
C VAL A 112 -2.90 -9.31 -18.22
N PHE A 113 -3.79 -9.06 -19.18
CA PHE A 113 -4.28 -7.71 -19.43
C PHE A 113 -5.23 -7.21 -18.35
N LYS A 114 -6.02 -8.10 -17.73
CA LYS A 114 -6.76 -7.76 -16.50
C LYS A 114 -5.82 -7.42 -15.34
N ILE A 115 -4.70 -8.13 -15.21
CA ILE A 115 -3.66 -7.80 -14.21
C ILE A 115 -3.06 -6.43 -14.51
N ALA A 116 -2.74 -6.11 -15.76
CA ALA A 116 -2.21 -4.80 -16.15
C ALA A 116 -3.19 -3.67 -15.79
N ARG A 117 -4.49 -3.83 -16.10
CA ARG A 117 -5.53 -2.88 -15.69
C ARG A 117 -5.56 -2.70 -14.17
N ALA A 118 -5.62 -3.80 -13.41
CA ALA A 118 -5.62 -3.77 -11.95
C ALA A 118 -4.36 -3.10 -11.38
N ALA A 119 -3.19 -3.33 -11.99
CA ALA A 119 -1.93 -2.72 -11.60
C ALA A 119 -1.95 -1.20 -11.78
N LEU A 120 -2.50 -0.70 -12.90
CA LEU A 120 -2.66 0.74 -13.13
C LEU A 120 -3.60 1.39 -12.11
N GLU A 121 -4.67 0.70 -11.69
CA GLU A 121 -5.56 1.23 -10.64
C GLU A 121 -4.86 1.29 -9.28
N ALA A 122 -4.13 0.23 -8.94
CA ALA A 122 -3.35 0.16 -7.71
C ALA A 122 -2.23 1.21 -7.67
N GLU A 123 -1.58 1.46 -8.81
CA GLU A 123 -0.56 2.51 -8.96
C GLU A 123 -1.18 3.90 -8.73
N ALA A 124 -2.32 4.20 -9.37
CA ALA A 124 -3.01 5.48 -9.18
C ALA A 124 -3.43 5.71 -7.71
N ALA A 125 -3.98 4.69 -7.05
CA ALA A 125 -4.32 4.76 -5.63
C ALA A 125 -3.08 4.99 -4.75
N THR A 126 -1.97 4.31 -5.06
CA THR A 126 -0.70 4.45 -4.34
C THR A 126 -0.09 5.84 -4.53
N HIS A 127 -0.10 6.37 -5.75
CA HIS A 127 0.36 7.73 -6.04
C HIS A 127 -0.45 8.79 -5.33
N GLN A 128 -1.79 8.64 -5.29
CA GLN A 128 -2.65 9.55 -4.53
C GLN A 128 -2.33 9.50 -3.03
N LEU A 129 -2.14 8.31 -2.46
CA LEU A 129 -1.76 8.14 -1.05
C LEU A 129 -0.40 8.79 -0.75
N LEU A 130 0.60 8.54 -1.60
CA LEU A 130 1.94 9.13 -1.45
C LEU A 130 1.90 10.65 -1.51
N ARG A 131 1.16 11.20 -2.46
CA ARG A 131 0.95 12.65 -2.55
C ARG A 131 0.30 13.19 -1.28
N ALA A 132 -0.74 12.52 -0.77
CA ALA A 132 -1.42 12.96 0.44
C ALA A 132 -0.51 12.95 1.66
N ARG A 133 0.30 11.90 1.83
CA ARG A 133 1.28 11.81 2.92
C ARG A 133 2.36 12.88 2.81
N ASN A 134 2.87 13.14 1.61
CA ASN A 134 3.87 14.18 1.37
C ASN A 134 3.32 15.59 1.61
N ASP A 135 2.08 15.86 1.19
CA ASP A 135 1.42 17.15 1.44
C ASP A 135 1.16 17.36 2.94
N TYR A 136 0.76 16.29 3.65
CA TYR A 136 0.61 16.31 5.10
C TYR A 136 1.94 16.62 5.81
N ASP A 137 3.01 15.90 5.49
CA ASP A 137 4.33 16.12 6.12
C ASP A 137 4.86 17.54 5.90
N LYS A 138 4.74 18.07 4.67
CA LYS A 138 5.08 19.46 4.35
C LYS A 138 4.27 20.44 5.20
N THR A 139 2.97 20.20 5.37
CA THR A 139 2.08 21.06 6.14
C THR A 139 2.46 21.05 7.61
N VAL A 140 2.64 19.88 8.21
CA VAL A 140 3.06 19.74 9.61
C VAL A 140 4.40 20.44 9.84
N ARG A 141 5.39 20.22 8.96
CA ARG A 141 6.70 20.87 9.07
C ARG A 141 6.65 22.39 8.93
N SER A 142 5.65 22.93 8.21
CA SER A 142 5.45 24.37 8.07
C SER A 142 4.78 25.02 9.28
N TRP A 143 4.04 24.23 10.08
CA TRP A 143 3.29 24.71 11.24
C TRP A 143 4.02 24.51 12.57
N LEU A 144 4.94 23.55 12.64
CA LEU A 144 5.69 23.24 13.85
C LEU A 144 7.10 23.84 13.82
N SER A 145 7.64 24.14 15.01
CA SER A 145 9.08 24.38 15.16
C SER A 145 9.88 23.11 14.82
N ALA A 146 11.19 23.23 14.57
CA ALA A 146 12.03 22.07 14.28
C ALA A 146 12.01 21.03 15.41
N ASP A 147 12.04 21.49 16.67
CA ASP A 147 12.01 20.62 17.85
C ASP A 147 10.64 19.95 18.03
N ASP A 148 9.54 20.68 17.80
CA ASP A 148 8.19 20.13 17.85
C ASP A 148 7.96 19.09 16.75
N TYR A 149 8.45 19.36 15.54
CA TYR A 149 8.40 18.41 14.43
C TYR A 149 9.20 17.15 14.76
N ALA A 150 10.40 17.27 15.33
CA ALA A 150 11.20 16.12 15.75
C ALA A 150 10.47 15.27 16.80
N ARG A 151 9.88 15.90 17.83
CA ARG A 151 9.06 15.21 18.84
C ARG A 151 7.84 14.52 18.23
N TYR A 152 7.16 15.18 17.30
CA TYR A 152 6.02 14.62 16.59
C TYR A 152 6.42 13.39 15.76
N ARG A 153 7.55 13.44 15.03
CA ARG A 153 8.07 12.29 14.26
C ARG A 153 8.47 11.13 15.16
N GLN A 154 9.04 11.39 16.34
CA GLN A 154 9.34 10.36 17.34
C GLN A 154 8.06 9.67 17.86
N MET A 155 7.02 10.45 18.17
CA MET A 155 5.72 9.91 18.57
C MET A 155 5.10 9.05 17.45
N GLU A 156 5.12 9.52 16.20
CA GLU A 156 4.63 8.75 15.05
C GLU A 156 5.45 7.47 14.82
N ALA A 157 6.76 7.50 15.09
CA ALA A 157 7.62 6.32 14.97
C ALA A 157 7.35 5.26 16.06
N GLY A 158 6.88 5.64 17.24
CA GLY A 158 6.50 4.70 18.33
C GLY A 158 5.12 4.05 18.15
N ARG A 159 4.31 4.54 17.19
CA ARG A 159 2.96 4.03 16.94
C ARG A 159 2.85 2.55 16.55
N PRO A 160 3.78 1.92 15.82
CA PRO A 160 3.77 0.48 15.60
C PRO A 160 3.81 -0.30 16.92
N ALA A 161 4.66 0.10 17.88
CA ALA A 161 4.74 -0.55 19.18
C ALA A 161 3.45 -0.39 20.00
N LEU A 162 2.82 0.78 19.94
CA LEU A 162 1.52 0.98 20.56
C LEU A 162 0.43 0.07 19.96
N ARG A 163 0.38 -0.08 18.64
CA ARG A 163 -0.56 -0.99 17.97
C ARG A 163 -0.31 -2.44 18.39
N GLU A 164 0.95 -2.83 18.53
CA GLU A 164 1.31 -4.17 18.95
C GLU A 164 0.90 -4.43 20.40
N PHE A 165 1.09 -3.44 21.28
CA PHE A 165 0.57 -3.48 22.64
C PHE A 165 -0.95 -3.64 22.68
N GLU A 166 -1.71 -2.92 21.83
CA GLU A 166 -3.17 -3.08 21.75
C GLU A 166 -3.59 -4.51 21.37
N LYS A 167 -2.83 -5.16 20.47
CA LYS A 167 -3.07 -6.58 20.11
C LYS A 167 -2.75 -7.50 21.28
N LEU A 168 -1.66 -7.23 22.01
CA LEU A 168 -1.26 -7.98 23.20
C LEU A 168 -2.28 -7.83 24.34
N ASP A 169 -2.79 -6.62 24.61
CA ASP A 169 -3.86 -6.41 25.60
C ASP A 169 -5.13 -7.17 25.22
N ALA A 170 -5.50 -7.14 23.94
CA ALA A 170 -6.63 -7.92 23.42
C ALA A 170 -6.39 -9.43 23.53
N PHE A 171 -5.15 -9.89 23.39
CA PHE A 171 -4.75 -11.28 23.60
C PHE A 171 -4.88 -11.69 25.06
N TYR A 172 -4.33 -10.90 25.98
CA TYR A 172 -4.43 -11.13 27.42
C TYR A 172 -5.89 -11.14 27.90
N ARG A 173 -6.72 -10.20 27.43
CA ARG A 173 -8.15 -10.15 27.75
C ARG A 173 -8.87 -11.44 27.35
N ARG A 174 -8.52 -12.07 26.22
CA ARG A 174 -9.12 -13.35 25.81
C ARG A 174 -8.71 -14.52 26.70
N GLN A 175 -7.52 -14.46 27.30
CA GLN A 175 -7.01 -15.55 28.13
C GLN A 175 -7.54 -15.48 29.57
N VAL A 176 -7.58 -14.28 30.16
CA VAL A 176 -7.83 -14.12 31.60
C VAL A 176 -8.90 -13.10 31.97
N ASP A 177 -9.62 -12.53 30.98
CA ASP A 177 -10.68 -11.53 31.17
C ASP A 177 -10.22 -10.27 31.94
N LYS A 178 -8.96 -9.87 31.73
CA LYS A 178 -8.34 -8.67 32.31
C LYS A 178 -7.60 -7.87 31.25
N ASN A 179 -7.35 -6.60 31.57
CA ASN A 179 -6.43 -5.75 30.80
C ASN A 179 -5.07 -5.71 31.48
N VAL A 180 -4.05 -5.39 30.71
CA VAL A 180 -2.76 -4.97 31.24
C VAL A 180 -2.94 -3.68 32.04
N GLY A 181 -2.32 -3.60 33.22
CA GLY A 181 -2.34 -2.38 34.03
C GLY A 181 -1.78 -1.18 33.26
N LEU A 182 -2.46 -0.03 33.34
CA LEU A 182 -2.08 1.19 32.62
C LEU A 182 -0.67 1.68 32.99
N GLU A 183 -0.22 1.37 34.20
CA GLU A 183 1.12 1.67 34.70
C GLU A 183 2.24 0.90 33.95
N TYR A 184 1.92 -0.26 33.37
CA TYR A 184 2.89 -1.10 32.64
C TYR A 184 2.92 -0.82 31.13
N GLN A 185 1.89 -0.15 30.60
CA GLN A 185 1.80 0.18 29.18
C GLN A 185 3.06 0.91 28.65
N PRO A 186 3.58 1.98 29.30
CA PRO A 186 4.77 2.66 28.78
C PRO A 186 6.00 1.76 28.70
N ILE A 187 6.18 0.86 29.68
CA ILE A 187 7.31 -0.06 29.75
C ILE A 187 7.20 -1.09 28.62
N MET A 188 6.04 -1.71 28.46
CA MET A 188 5.82 -2.73 27.42
C MET A 188 5.91 -2.14 26.01
N VAL A 189 5.39 -0.93 25.78
CA VAL A 189 5.53 -0.24 24.50
C VAL A 189 7.00 0.06 24.19
N SER A 190 7.79 0.50 25.19
CA SER A 190 9.24 0.74 25.01
C SER A 190 9.96 -0.55 24.62
N LEU A 191 9.71 -1.65 25.34
CA LEU A 191 10.33 -2.95 25.06
C LEU A 191 10.01 -3.46 23.65
N ILE A 192 8.75 -3.37 23.22
CA ILE A 192 8.35 -3.76 21.86
C ILE A 192 9.05 -2.87 20.83
N GLN A 193 9.11 -1.56 21.09
CA GLN A 193 9.74 -0.60 20.19
C GLN A 193 11.26 -0.86 20.04
N GLU A 194 11.95 -1.11 21.15
CA GLU A 194 13.39 -1.40 21.20
C GLU A 194 13.74 -2.75 20.57
N ALA A 195 12.89 -3.75 20.76
CA ALA A 195 13.06 -5.06 20.12
C ALA A 195 12.81 -5.02 18.59
N GLY A 196 12.07 -4.02 18.10
CA GLY A 196 11.71 -3.90 16.68
C GLY A 196 10.71 -4.98 16.22
N THR A 197 10.06 -5.66 17.16
CA THR A 197 9.22 -6.83 16.91
C THR A 197 7.78 -6.41 16.64
N TYR A 198 7.33 -6.49 15.40
CA TYR A 198 5.95 -6.16 15.03
C TYR A 198 5.32 -7.30 14.23
N THR A 199 4.15 -7.78 14.66
CA THR A 199 3.34 -8.63 13.78
C THR A 199 2.75 -7.78 12.65
N GLU A 200 2.63 -8.37 11.46
CA GLU A 200 2.12 -7.67 10.28
C GLU A 200 0.84 -6.87 10.60
N SER A 201 0.80 -5.63 10.14
CA SER A 201 -0.40 -4.82 10.16
C SER A 201 -0.94 -4.72 8.74
N PRO A 202 -2.15 -5.22 8.47
CA PRO A 202 -2.77 -5.08 7.15
C PRO A 202 -3.19 -3.64 6.84
N THR A 203 -3.00 -2.70 7.78
CA THR A 203 -3.53 -1.35 7.71
C THR A 203 -2.44 -0.30 7.59
N CYS A 204 -2.46 0.46 6.50
CA CYS A 204 -1.54 1.55 6.19
C CYS A 204 -2.26 2.92 6.13
N TYR A 205 -3.12 3.23 7.10
CA TYR A 205 -3.96 4.45 7.06
C TYR A 205 -3.28 5.69 7.64
N ARG A 206 -2.12 5.58 8.30
CA ARG A 206 -1.46 6.73 8.96
C ARG A 206 -0.53 7.47 8.00
N PRO A 207 -0.22 8.76 8.28
CA PRO A 207 0.62 9.58 7.40
C PRO A 207 2.02 9.02 7.17
N TYR A 208 2.56 8.27 8.14
CA TYR A 208 3.92 7.74 8.13
C TYR A 208 4.00 6.22 8.19
N ASP A 209 2.87 5.53 8.01
CA ASP A 209 2.91 4.08 7.82
C ASP A 209 3.70 3.74 6.55
N GLY A 210 4.31 2.55 6.51
CA GLY A 210 4.89 2.02 5.28
C GLY A 210 3.87 1.94 4.14
N LEU A 211 4.36 1.82 2.90
CA LEU A 211 3.49 1.43 1.80
C LEU A 211 3.15 -0.07 1.94
N PRO A 212 1.94 -0.48 1.53
CA PRO A 212 1.61 -1.90 1.46
C PRO A 212 2.57 -2.60 0.50
N GLY A 213 3.20 -3.69 0.98
CA GLY A 213 4.06 -4.54 0.16
C GLY A 213 3.24 -5.67 -0.49
N ILE A 214 3.47 -5.94 -1.77
CA ILE A 214 2.84 -7.04 -2.50
C ILE A 214 3.91 -8.11 -2.76
N THR A 215 3.57 -9.38 -2.53
CA THR A 215 4.44 -10.52 -2.82
C THR A 215 3.62 -11.59 -3.52
N ILE A 216 4.09 -12.05 -4.68
CA ILE A 216 3.35 -12.93 -5.58
C ILE A 216 4.18 -14.17 -5.87
N GLY A 217 3.51 -15.31 -5.93
CA GLY A 217 4.12 -16.61 -6.18
C GLY A 217 4.52 -17.31 -4.88
N THR A 218 4.24 -18.61 -4.81
CA THR A 218 4.42 -19.41 -3.60
C THR A 218 5.84 -19.29 -3.03
N GLU A 219 6.86 -19.35 -3.89
CA GLU A 219 8.26 -19.25 -3.47
C GLU A 219 8.58 -17.88 -2.85
N ALA A 220 8.16 -16.78 -3.48
CA ALA A 220 8.42 -15.45 -2.94
C ALA A 220 7.65 -15.22 -1.62
N VAL A 221 6.41 -15.73 -1.54
CA VAL A 221 5.60 -15.68 -0.30
C VAL A 221 6.28 -16.49 0.80
N LEU A 222 6.78 -17.70 0.51
CA LEU A 222 7.52 -18.51 1.47
C LEU A 222 8.76 -17.78 1.98
N GLN A 223 9.57 -17.21 1.08
CA GLN A 223 10.77 -16.44 1.47
C GLN A 223 10.42 -15.23 2.35
N LYS A 224 9.33 -14.53 2.06
CA LYS A 224 8.85 -13.41 2.89
C LYS A 224 8.45 -13.90 4.29
N LEU A 225 7.61 -14.95 4.37
CA LEU A 225 7.14 -15.49 5.64
C LEU A 225 8.29 -16.03 6.49
N GLU A 226 9.28 -16.67 5.87
CA GLU A 226 10.48 -17.16 6.56
C GLU A 226 11.30 -16.02 7.16
N ARG A 227 11.51 -14.92 6.41
CA ARG A 227 12.18 -13.72 6.93
C ARG A 227 11.40 -13.12 8.10
N GLU A 228 10.10 -12.90 7.94
CA GLU A 228 9.25 -12.35 9.01
C GLU A 228 9.25 -13.22 10.27
N ARG A 229 9.25 -14.55 10.12
CA ARG A 229 9.35 -15.46 11.25
C ARG A 229 10.70 -15.32 11.95
N THR A 230 11.80 -15.21 11.20
CA THR A 230 13.14 -14.98 11.74
C THR A 230 13.19 -13.65 12.49
N ASP A 231 12.71 -12.56 11.89
CA ASP A 231 12.66 -11.23 12.50
C ASP A 231 11.86 -11.26 13.82
N LEU A 232 10.71 -11.96 13.85
CA LEU A 232 9.94 -12.14 15.09
C LEU A 232 10.67 -12.97 16.15
N THR A 233 11.41 -14.00 15.72
CA THR A 233 12.16 -14.88 16.64
C THR A 233 13.33 -14.15 17.28
N GLU A 234 14.10 -13.40 16.49
CA GLU A 234 15.19 -12.55 16.98
C GLU A 234 14.65 -11.44 17.89
N GLY A 235 13.56 -10.80 17.45
CA GLY A 235 12.87 -9.78 18.22
C GLY A 235 12.35 -10.28 19.58
N LEU A 236 11.78 -11.50 19.63
CA LEU A 236 11.39 -12.14 20.90
C LEU A 236 12.60 -12.43 21.80
N GLY A 237 13.73 -12.84 21.23
CA GLY A 237 14.98 -13.02 21.98
C GLY A 237 15.41 -11.73 22.69
N ASN A 238 15.49 -10.63 21.94
CA ASN A 238 15.83 -9.31 22.49
C ASN A 238 14.83 -8.86 23.57
N LEU A 239 13.55 -9.08 23.31
CA LEU A 239 12.47 -8.70 24.22
C LEU A 239 12.58 -9.46 25.56
N ARG A 240 12.89 -10.76 25.54
CA ARG A 240 13.11 -11.56 26.75
C ARG A 240 14.29 -11.05 27.58
N GLU A 241 15.41 -10.73 26.93
CA GLU A 241 16.59 -10.19 27.63
C GLU A 241 16.30 -8.86 28.33
N GLN A 242 15.57 -7.97 27.65
CA GLN A 242 15.23 -6.65 28.17
C GLN A 242 14.10 -6.69 29.21
N ALA A 243 13.10 -7.56 29.04
CA ALA A 243 11.97 -7.68 29.96
C ALA A 243 12.41 -8.01 31.39
N CYS A 244 13.41 -8.89 31.54
CA CYS A 244 14.01 -9.24 32.84
C CYS A 244 14.60 -8.02 33.59
N GLN A 245 15.03 -6.99 32.87
CA GLN A 245 15.68 -5.80 33.42
C GLN A 245 14.72 -4.61 33.59
N SER A 246 13.50 -4.73 33.08
CA SER A 246 12.52 -3.64 32.97
C SER A 246 11.67 -3.40 34.23
N GLY A 247 11.75 -4.29 35.22
CA GLY A 247 10.90 -4.26 36.41
C GLY A 247 9.44 -4.69 36.17
N LEU A 248 9.12 -5.24 34.99
CA LEU A 248 7.81 -5.86 34.73
C LEU A 248 7.56 -7.05 35.66
N PRO A 249 6.35 -7.20 36.20
CA PRO A 249 5.91 -8.44 36.86
C PRO A 249 6.09 -9.66 35.96
N GLU A 250 6.45 -10.80 36.55
CA GLU A 250 6.68 -12.06 35.84
C GLU A 250 5.49 -12.46 34.94
N GLU A 251 4.26 -12.20 35.40
CA GLU A 251 3.05 -12.41 34.62
C GLU A 251 3.07 -11.67 33.26
N TYR A 252 3.51 -10.41 33.23
CA TYR A 252 3.57 -9.63 31.99
C TYR A 252 4.79 -9.95 31.13
N GLN A 253 5.88 -10.43 31.74
CA GLN A 253 7.01 -10.99 30.99
C GLN A 253 6.59 -12.27 30.25
N GLN A 254 5.83 -13.14 30.92
CA GLN A 254 5.29 -14.35 30.32
C GLN A 254 4.26 -14.02 29.23
N LEU A 255 3.37 -13.07 29.47
CA LEU A 255 2.40 -12.60 28.47
C LEU A 255 3.07 -12.14 27.16
N LEU A 256 4.13 -11.33 27.26
CA LEU A 256 4.89 -10.89 26.08
C LEU A 256 5.46 -12.08 25.32
N THR A 257 6.00 -13.05 26.05
CA THR A 257 6.54 -14.27 25.48
C THR A 257 5.47 -15.08 24.75
N ASP A 258 4.38 -15.42 25.43
CA ASP A 258 3.30 -16.24 24.90
C ASP A 258 2.68 -15.62 23.64
N TYR A 259 2.48 -14.29 23.67
CA TYR A 259 1.93 -13.55 22.54
C TYR A 259 2.78 -13.69 21.27
N PHE A 260 4.09 -13.46 21.37
CA PHE A 260 4.99 -13.55 20.21
C PHE A 260 5.28 -14.99 19.81
N GLU A 261 5.33 -15.95 20.75
CA GLU A 261 5.43 -17.37 20.43
C GLU A 261 4.22 -17.87 19.64
N GLU A 262 2.99 -17.46 20.00
CA GLU A 262 1.80 -17.78 19.21
C GLU A 262 1.87 -17.19 17.80
N ALA A 263 2.38 -15.96 17.65
CA ALA A 263 2.55 -15.34 16.34
C ALA A 263 3.59 -16.09 15.47
N ILE A 264 4.72 -16.50 16.05
CA ILE A 264 5.75 -17.31 15.40
C ILE A 264 5.21 -18.68 14.99
N GLN A 265 4.41 -19.31 15.87
CA GLN A 265 3.80 -20.60 15.60
C GLN A 265 2.80 -20.51 14.44
N LYS A 266 1.91 -19.51 14.43
CA LYS A 266 0.97 -19.28 13.32
C LYS A 266 1.69 -19.07 11.98
N LYS A 267 2.80 -18.32 11.97
CA LYS A 267 3.61 -18.15 10.75
C LYS A 267 4.28 -19.47 10.33
N SER A 268 4.75 -20.27 11.28
CA SER A 268 5.35 -21.58 11.01
C SER A 268 4.35 -22.56 10.41
N GLU A 269 3.12 -22.58 10.92
CA GLU A 269 2.01 -23.38 10.39
C GLU A 269 1.65 -22.96 8.96
N LEU A 270 1.58 -21.65 8.68
CA LEU A 270 1.33 -21.13 7.34
C LEU A 270 2.45 -21.50 6.34
N ILE A 271 3.72 -21.43 6.76
CA ILE A 271 4.86 -21.87 5.94
C ILE A 271 4.73 -23.36 5.62
N LEU A 272 4.37 -24.18 6.61
CA LEU A 272 4.19 -25.62 6.41
C LEU A 272 3.03 -25.93 5.47
N SER A 273 1.88 -25.24 5.60
CA SER A 273 0.74 -25.45 4.73
C SER A 273 1.05 -25.11 3.27
N LEU A 274 1.76 -23.99 3.03
CA LEU A 274 2.15 -23.57 1.68
C LEU A 274 3.17 -24.52 1.03
N ARG A 275 4.03 -25.17 1.82
CA ARG A 275 4.97 -26.19 1.31
C ARG A 275 4.28 -27.52 1.00
N GLN A 276 3.15 -27.80 1.66
CA GLN A 276 2.39 -29.03 1.50
C GLN A 276 1.33 -28.96 0.41
N GLU A 277 0.96 -27.77 -0.09
CA GLU A 277 0.17 -27.64 -1.32
C GLU A 277 0.96 -28.25 -2.49
N PRO A 278 0.58 -29.44 -2.97
CA PRO A 278 1.24 -30.00 -4.14
C PRO A 278 0.89 -29.11 -5.31
N GLY A 279 1.88 -28.78 -6.13
CA GLY A 279 1.62 -28.33 -7.48
C GLY A 279 0.61 -29.29 -8.10
N ARG A 280 -0.58 -28.79 -8.45
CA ARG A 280 -1.53 -29.51 -9.28
C ARG A 280 -0.72 -30.01 -10.48
N GLU A 281 -0.46 -31.32 -10.53
CA GLU A 281 0.22 -31.94 -11.66
C GLU A 281 -0.45 -31.39 -12.94
N PRO A 282 0.31 -30.98 -13.98
CA PRO A 282 -0.31 -30.84 -15.27
C PRO A 282 -0.97 -32.19 -15.53
N ALA A 283 -2.26 -32.20 -15.89
CA ALA A 283 -2.94 -33.43 -16.26
C ALA A 283 -2.17 -34.06 -17.44
N ALA A 284 -1.20 -34.89 -17.12
CA ALA A 284 -0.53 -35.78 -18.03
C ALA A 284 -1.55 -36.89 -18.29
N GLY A 285 -2.35 -36.71 -19.34
CA GLY A 285 -3.33 -37.71 -19.70
C GLY A 285 -4.43 -37.20 -20.59
N LEU A 286 -4.08 -36.73 -21.79
CA LEU A 286 -4.88 -36.98 -23.00
C LEU A 286 -3.91 -37.05 -24.19
N ALA A 287 -3.08 -38.08 -24.21
CA ALA A 287 -2.48 -38.57 -25.44
C ALA A 287 -3.06 -39.95 -25.74
N HIS A 288 -3.81 -39.99 -26.83
CA HIS A 288 -4.13 -41.15 -27.67
C HIS A 288 -4.83 -42.35 -27.05
N ASP A 289 -6.12 -42.46 -27.37
CA ASP A 289 -6.64 -43.68 -28.00
C ASP A 289 -7.25 -43.27 -29.35
N ASN A 290 -6.48 -43.53 -30.42
CA ASN A 290 -7.07 -43.82 -31.73
C ASN A 290 -7.14 -45.35 -31.81
N GLU A 291 -8.33 -45.91 -32.00
CA GLU A 291 -8.59 -46.91 -33.04
C GLU A 291 -10.10 -47.23 -33.12
N ASP A 292 -10.65 -46.84 -34.26
CA ASP A 292 -11.74 -47.43 -35.04
C ASP A 292 -12.64 -48.52 -34.43
N VAL A 293 -13.94 -48.23 -34.38
CA VAL A 293 -14.97 -49.13 -34.91
C VAL A 293 -16.03 -48.29 -35.62
N ALA A 294 -15.82 -48.02 -36.90
CA ALA A 294 -16.91 -47.71 -37.83
C ALA A 294 -17.32 -49.03 -38.50
N THR A 295 -18.50 -49.51 -38.12
CA THR A 295 -19.31 -50.43 -38.93
C THR A 295 -19.87 -49.68 -40.13
N GLU A 296 -19.33 -49.91 -41.31
CA GLU A 296 -20.01 -50.42 -42.55
C GLU A 296 -19.11 -50.24 -43.78
#